data_AF-A0A942G1T7-F1
#
_entry.id   AF-A0A942G1T7-F1
#
_cell.length_a   1.000
_cell.length_b   1.000
_cell.length_c   1.000
_cell.angle_alpha   90.00
_cell.angle_beta   90.00
_cell.angle_gamma   90.00
#
_symmetry.space_group_name_H-M   'P 1'
#
loop_
_entity.id
_entity.type
_entity.pdbx_description
1 polymer ?
#
loop_
_entity_poly.entity_id
_entity_poly.type
_entity_poly.pdbx_seq_one_letter_code
_entity_poly.pdbx_strand_id
1 'polypeptide(L)'
;MRGFALVSAIFILVVLAALGAFIVHISAGQQIGSALDVQGARAYQAARAGIEWGLYRQLQDGSCAASQSFTPPAPTLAGFTVTVDCVATAGTFGAPTVHTVTATACNQPPCPNTGTAGMHYVERRLTVTF
;
A
#
# COMPACT_ATOMS: atom_id res chain seq x y z
N MET A 1 -18.66 41.09 -44.19
CA MET A 1 -17.71 40.34 -43.34
C MET A 1 -18.26 40.16 -41.91
N ARG A 2 -19.47 39.61 -41.73
CA ARG A 2 -20.13 39.43 -40.41
C ARG A 2 -20.45 37.96 -40.08
N GLY A 3 -20.03 37.01 -40.92
CA GLY A 3 -20.21 35.56 -40.71
C GLY A 3 -18.95 34.82 -40.26
N PHE A 4 -17.76 35.20 -40.74
CA PHE A 4 -16.50 34.52 -40.41
C PHE A 4 -16.11 34.67 -38.93
N ALA A 5 -16.38 35.83 -38.33
CA ALA A 5 -16.08 36.09 -36.93
C ALA A 5 -16.91 35.22 -35.96
N LEU A 6 -18.12 34.83 -36.34
CA LEU A 6 -18.98 34.00 -35.51
C LEU A 6 -18.49 32.55 -35.51
N VAL A 7 -18.06 32.04 -36.67
CA VAL A 7 -17.50 30.69 -36.80
C VAL A 7 -16.16 30.57 -36.08
N SER A 8 -15.27 31.56 -36.19
CA SER A 8 -13.99 31.54 -35.47
C SER A 8 -14.16 31.65 -33.95
N ALA A 9 -15.12 32.45 -33.46
CA ALA A 9 -15.42 32.54 -32.04
C ALA A 9 -15.92 31.21 -31.46
N ILE A 10 -16.83 30.52 -32.16
CA ILE A 10 -17.32 29.20 -31.72
C ILE A 10 -16.17 28.19 -31.71
N PHE A 11 -15.31 28.19 -32.72
CA PHE A 11 -14.17 27.29 -32.77
C PHE A 11 -13.23 27.47 -31.56
N ILE A 12 -12.91 28.72 -31.22
CA ILE A 12 -12.07 29.03 -30.05
C ILE A 12 -12.74 28.56 -28.76
N LEU A 13 -14.05 28.80 -28.60
CA LEU A 13 -14.78 28.36 -27.40
C LEU A 13 -14.77 26.84 -27.24
N VAL A 14 -14.95 26.08 -28.32
CA VAL A 14 -14.92 24.61 -28.27
C VAL A 14 -13.52 24.10 -27.91
N VAL A 15 -12.46 24.69 -28.49
CA VAL A 15 -11.07 24.31 -28.17
C VAL A 15 -10.73 24.62 -26.71
N LEU A 16 -11.10 25.80 -26.22
CA LEU A 16 -10.87 26.16 -24.81
C LEU A 16 -11.67 25.28 -23.85
N ALA A 17 -12.92 24.92 -24.19
CA ALA A 17 -13.72 24.00 -23.40
C ALA A 17 -13.10 22.59 -23.36
N ALA A 18 -12.60 22.09 -24.50
CA ALA A 18 -11.93 20.80 -24.58
C ALA A 18 -10.63 20.77 -23.75
N LEU A 19 -9.82 21.82 -23.83
CA LEU A 19 -8.60 21.96 -23.02
C LEU A 19 -8.92 22.06 -21.53
N GLY A 20 -9.94 22.84 -21.15
CA GLY A 20 -10.40 22.95 -19.77
C GLY A 20 -10.85 21.59 -19.21
N ALA A 21 -11.66 20.85 -19.96
CA ALA A 21 -12.10 19.51 -19.57
C ALA A 21 -10.92 18.54 -19.39
N PHE A 22 -9.94 18.59 -20.29
CA PHE A 22 -8.73 17.75 -20.21
C PHE A 22 -7.88 18.06 -18.97
N ILE A 23 -7.70 19.35 -18.64
CA ILE A 23 -6.95 19.76 -17.45
C ILE A 23 -7.65 19.27 -16.17
N VAL A 24 -8.98 19.36 -16.08
CA VAL A 24 -9.73 18.85 -14.92
C VAL A 24 -9.55 17.34 -14.77
N HIS A 25 -9.59 16.60 -15.88
CA HIS A 25 -9.38 15.15 -15.87
C HIS A 25 -7.99 14.76 -15.33
N ILE A 26 -6.94 15.45 -15.76
CA ILE A 26 -5.58 15.25 -15.22
C ILE A 26 -5.50 15.62 -13.74
N SER A 27 -6.07 16.77 -13.36
CA SER A 27 -6.03 17.27 -11.98
C SER A 27 -6.69 16.29 -11.00
N ALA A 28 -7.81 15.67 -11.41
CA ALA A 28 -8.47 14.63 -10.62
C ALA A 28 -7.58 13.38 -10.46
N GLY A 29 -6.89 12.95 -11.53
CA GLY A 29 -5.94 11.84 -11.47
C GLY A 29 -4.76 12.11 -10.54
N GLN A 30 -4.24 13.34 -10.51
CA GLN A 30 -3.12 13.73 -9.64
C GLN A 30 -3.46 13.63 -8.16
N GLN A 31 -4.68 14.01 -7.77
CA GLN A 31 -5.13 13.91 -6.38
C GLN A 31 -5.17 12.44 -5.91
N ILE A 32 -5.68 11.53 -6.75
CA ILE A 32 -5.74 10.10 -6.44
C ILE A 32 -4.33 9.50 -6.31
N GLY A 33 -3.43 9.85 -7.22
CA GLY A 33 -2.03 9.40 -7.16
C GLY A 33 -1.35 9.81 -5.85
N SER A 34 -1.48 11.08 -5.46
CA SER A 34 -0.90 11.56 -4.20
C SER A 34 -1.47 10.86 -2.97
N ALA A 35 -2.77 10.53 -2.97
CA ALA A 35 -3.40 9.79 -1.88
C ALA A 35 -2.88 8.34 -1.81
N LEU A 36 -2.68 7.68 -2.96
CA LEU A 36 -2.12 6.34 -3.03
C LEU A 36 -0.66 6.29 -2.56
N ASP A 37 0.14 7.31 -2.87
CA ASP A 37 1.52 7.41 -2.37
C ASP A 37 1.58 7.48 -0.84
N VAL A 38 0.70 8.30 -0.24
CA VAL A 38 0.56 8.40 1.22
C VAL A 38 0.08 7.08 1.81
N GLN A 39 -0.90 6.41 1.19
CA GLN A 39 -1.35 5.08 1.62
C GLN A 39 -0.23 4.05 1.51
N GLY A 40 0.59 4.11 0.46
CA GLY A 40 1.78 3.28 0.27
C GLY A 40 2.81 3.44 1.38
N ALA A 41 3.05 4.69 1.81
CA ALA A 41 3.93 4.98 2.94
C ALA A 41 3.36 4.45 4.26
N ARG A 42 2.05 4.61 4.51
CA ARG A 42 1.39 4.08 5.71
C ARG A 42 1.43 2.56 5.76
N ALA A 43 1.16 1.88 4.64
CA ALA A 43 1.29 0.43 4.53
C ALA A 43 2.73 -0.03 4.86
N TYR A 44 3.74 0.71 4.39
CA TYR A 44 5.13 0.41 4.70
C TYR A 44 5.43 0.53 6.20
N GLN A 45 4.96 1.60 6.84
CA GLN A 45 5.13 1.78 8.29
C GLN A 45 4.35 0.72 9.09
N ALA A 46 3.16 0.32 8.64
CA ALA A 46 2.40 -0.78 9.23
C ALA A 46 3.17 -2.10 9.16
N ALA A 47 3.72 -2.44 7.98
CA ALA A 47 4.51 -3.65 7.80
C ALA A 47 5.77 -3.63 8.67
N ARG A 48 6.43 -2.46 8.81
CA ARG A 48 7.60 -2.31 9.69
C ARG A 48 7.24 -2.56 11.16
N ALA A 49 6.14 -2.00 11.64
CA ALA A 49 5.64 -2.29 12.98
C ALA A 49 5.32 -3.79 13.16
N GLY A 50 4.84 -4.46 12.11
CA GLY A 50 4.67 -5.91 12.09
C GLY A 50 5.97 -6.69 12.25
N ILE A 51 7.04 -6.28 11.57
CA ILE A 51 8.37 -6.88 11.74
C ILE A 51 8.88 -6.69 13.17
N GLU A 52 8.80 -5.46 13.70
CA GLU A 52 9.25 -5.16 15.07
C GLU A 52 8.47 -5.98 16.11
N TRP A 53 7.16 -6.13 15.92
CA TRP A 53 6.32 -6.99 16.75
C TRP A 53 6.72 -8.48 16.64
N GLY A 54 6.94 -9.00 15.42
CA GLY A 54 7.32 -10.40 15.20
C GLY A 54 8.71 -10.71 15.78
N LEU A 55 9.66 -9.79 15.61
CA LEU A 55 11.00 -9.89 16.19
C LEU A 55 10.95 -9.87 17.72
N TYR A 56 10.15 -8.97 18.30
CA TYR A 56 9.94 -8.91 19.75
C TYR A 56 9.40 -10.24 20.30
N ARG A 57 8.38 -10.82 19.65
CA ARG A 57 7.81 -12.12 20.05
C ARG A 57 8.84 -13.24 19.99
N GLN A 58 9.67 -13.26 18.94
CA GLN A 58 10.71 -14.28 18.82
C GLN A 58 11.83 -14.11 19.85
N LEU A 59 12.30 -12.88 20.08
CA LEU A 59 13.39 -12.62 21.01
C LEU A 59 12.98 -12.76 22.48
N GLN A 60 11.75 -12.38 22.82
CA GLN A 60 11.31 -12.32 24.22
C GLN A 60 10.52 -13.56 24.66
N ASP A 61 9.62 -14.05 23.83
CA ASP A 61 8.78 -15.22 24.16
C ASP A 61 9.38 -16.53 23.63
N GLY A 62 10.44 -16.46 22.82
CA GLY A 62 11.01 -17.62 22.12
C GLY A 62 10.03 -18.26 21.13
N SER A 63 8.95 -17.55 20.79
CA SER A 63 7.85 -18.06 19.99
C SER A 63 7.62 -17.18 18.79
N CYS A 64 7.74 -17.79 17.62
CA CYS A 64 7.33 -17.20 16.36
C CYS A 64 6.04 -17.90 15.92
N ALA A 65 4.90 -17.33 16.31
CA ALA A 65 3.62 -17.88 15.91
C ALA A 65 3.46 -17.79 14.39
N ALA A 66 3.08 -18.90 13.76
CA ALA A 66 2.72 -18.91 12.35
C ALA A 66 1.51 -17.99 12.12
N SER A 67 1.62 -17.10 11.13
CA SER A 67 0.60 -16.18 10.65
C SER A 67 -0.33 -15.56 11.72
N GLN A 68 0.05 -14.40 12.25
CA GLN A 68 -0.75 -13.60 13.17
C GLN A 68 -1.18 -12.29 12.52
N SER A 69 -2.47 -11.98 12.55
CA SER A 69 -3.02 -10.75 11.99
C SER A 69 -3.49 -9.79 13.07
N PHE A 70 -3.18 -8.50 12.91
CA PHE A 70 -3.66 -7.45 13.80
C PHE A 70 -3.77 -6.11 13.07
N THR A 71 -4.51 -5.19 13.67
CA THR A 71 -4.57 -3.78 13.24
C THR A 71 -3.62 -2.97 14.12
N PRO A 72 -2.68 -2.19 13.57
CA PRO A 72 -1.82 -1.35 14.36
C PRO A 72 -2.64 -0.35 15.20
N PRO A 73 -2.30 -0.13 16.49
CA PRO A 73 -3.09 0.72 17.38
C PRO A 73 -3.01 2.22 17.04
N ALA A 74 -2.04 2.61 16.22
CA ALA A 74 -1.87 3.99 15.80
C ALA A 74 -3.03 4.44 14.88
N PRO A 75 -3.76 5.52 15.19
CA PRO A 75 -4.94 5.95 14.44
C PRO A 75 -4.67 6.20 12.94
N THR A 76 -3.45 6.66 12.60
CA THR A 76 -3.04 6.90 11.22
C THR A 76 -2.93 5.63 10.37
N LEU A 77 -2.89 4.45 11.01
CA LEU A 77 -2.80 3.13 10.39
C LEU A 77 -4.05 2.27 10.63
N ALA A 78 -5.12 2.82 11.23
CA ALA A 78 -6.33 2.07 11.57
C ALA A 78 -7.03 1.42 10.35
N GLY A 79 -6.79 1.93 9.14
CA GLY A 79 -7.29 1.35 7.89
C GLY A 79 -6.42 0.21 7.32
N PHE A 80 -5.35 -0.20 8.01
CA PHE A 80 -4.45 -1.27 7.57
C PHE A 80 -4.52 -2.46 8.51
N THR A 81 -4.55 -3.66 7.94
CA THR A 81 -4.31 -4.91 8.65
C THR A 81 -2.89 -5.36 8.35
N VAL A 82 -2.20 -5.89 9.36
CA VAL A 82 -0.86 -6.45 9.24
C VAL A 82 -0.92 -7.91 9.60
N THR A 83 -0.44 -8.76 8.70
CA THR A 83 -0.28 -10.20 8.92
C THR A 83 1.20 -10.51 9.00
N VAL A 84 1.63 -11.00 10.15
CA VAL A 84 3.01 -11.38 10.44
C VAL A 84 3.11 -12.89 10.40
N ASP A 85 3.90 -13.39 9.46
CA ASP A 85 4.24 -14.79 9.35
C ASP A 85 5.70 -15.00 9.78
N CYS A 86 5.97 -16.12 10.43
CA CYS A 86 7.31 -16.44 10.86
C CYS A 86 7.65 -17.90 10.63
N VAL A 87 8.82 -18.11 10.04
CA VAL A 87 9.32 -19.43 9.66
C VAL A 87 10.69 -19.63 10.28
N ALA A 88 10.85 -20.73 11.02
CA ALA A 88 12.14 -21.19 11.52
C ALA A 88 12.67 -22.31 10.62
N THR A 89 13.85 -22.10 10.05
CA THR A 89 14.52 -23.08 9.19
C THR A 89 15.75 -23.60 9.91
N ALA A 90 15.72 -24.86 10.35
CA ALA A 90 16.86 -25.49 11.00
C ALA A 90 18.05 -25.58 10.04
N GLY A 91 19.22 -25.14 10.49
CA GLY A 91 20.46 -25.30 9.75
C GLY A 91 20.87 -26.78 9.67
N THR A 92 21.48 -27.16 8.55
CA THR A 92 22.07 -28.49 8.39
C THR A 92 23.53 -28.49 8.83
N PHE A 93 24.07 -29.67 9.20
CA PHE A 93 25.48 -29.86 9.54
C PHE A 93 26.02 -28.94 10.65
N GLY A 94 25.20 -28.66 11.67
CA GLY A 94 25.58 -27.81 12.80
C GLY A 94 25.43 -26.30 12.53
N ALA A 95 24.85 -25.90 11.40
CA ALA A 95 24.49 -24.51 11.15
C ALA A 95 23.37 -24.04 12.11
N PRO A 96 23.36 -22.75 12.48
CA PRO A 96 22.30 -22.18 13.33
C PRO A 96 20.93 -22.24 12.65
N THR A 97 19.88 -22.26 13.45
CA THR A 97 18.50 -22.11 12.96
C THR A 97 18.30 -20.66 12.51
N VAL A 98 17.81 -20.48 11.28
CA VAL A 98 17.53 -19.16 10.71
C VAL A 98 16.05 -18.85 10.90
N HIS A 99 15.75 -17.66 11.42
CA HIS A 99 14.38 -17.18 11.57
C HIS A 99 14.06 -16.15 10.50
N THR A 100 12.97 -16.37 9.78
CA THR A 100 12.46 -15.44 8.76
C THR A 100 11.12 -14.90 9.21
N VAL A 101 11.06 -13.60 9.48
CA VAL A 101 9.82 -12.88 9.80
C VAL A 101 9.36 -12.12 8.56
N THR A 102 8.13 -12.35 8.13
CA THR A 102 7.49 -11.63 7.04
C THR A 102 6.28 -10.88 7.57
N ALA A 103 6.23 -9.56 7.40
CA ALA A 103 5.05 -8.76 7.71
C ALA A 103 4.43 -8.22 6.43
N THR A 104 3.16 -8.51 6.21
CA THR A 104 2.37 -8.02 5.08
C THR A 104 1.29 -7.10 5.59
N ALA A 105 1.36 -5.82 5.23
CA ALA A 105 0.35 -4.83 5.56
C ALA A 105 -0.50 -4.50 4.33
N CYS A 106 -1.81 -4.52 4.48
CA CYS A 106 -2.74 -4.22 3.39
C CYS A 106 -3.99 -3.48 3.90
N ASN A 107 -4.63 -2.70 3.03
CA ASN A 107 -5.87 -1.98 3.34
C ASN A 107 -7.15 -2.79 3.07
N GLN A 108 -7.02 -3.99 2.48
CA GLN A 108 -8.12 -4.91 2.23
C GLN A 108 -7.72 -6.31 2.70
N PRO A 109 -8.02 -6.70 3.95
CA PRO A 109 -7.67 -8.01 4.49
C PRO A 109 -8.45 -9.16 3.84
N PRO A 110 -7.95 -10.41 3.89
CA PRO A 110 -6.71 -10.84 4.58
C PRO A 110 -5.44 -10.33 3.90
N CYS A 111 -4.30 -10.26 4.61
CA CYS A 111 -3.02 -9.88 4.02
C CYS A 111 -2.08 -11.10 4.03
N PRO A 112 -1.46 -11.51 2.90
CA PRO A 112 -1.66 -11.01 1.55
C PRO A 112 -3.10 -11.19 1.06
N ASN A 113 -3.60 -10.26 0.25
CA ASN A 113 -4.97 -10.35 -0.27
C ASN A 113 -5.11 -11.51 -1.26
N THR A 114 -6.02 -12.42 -0.94
CA THR A 114 -6.31 -13.62 -1.73
C THR A 114 -7.55 -13.47 -2.62
N GLY A 115 -8.25 -12.33 -2.54
CA GLY A 115 -9.41 -11.99 -3.34
C GLY A 115 -9.12 -10.97 -4.43
N THR A 116 -10.17 -10.36 -4.97
CA THR A 116 -10.06 -9.29 -5.96
C THR A 116 -9.70 -7.98 -5.28
N ALA A 117 -8.50 -7.46 -5.58
CA ALA A 117 -8.05 -6.15 -5.14
C ALA A 117 -8.93 -5.03 -5.73
N GLY A 118 -9.35 -4.09 -4.88
CA GLY A 118 -10.06 -2.89 -5.31
C GLY A 118 -9.15 -1.89 -6.02
N MET A 119 -9.74 -0.87 -6.65
CA MET A 119 -9.01 0.17 -7.41
C MET A 119 -7.98 0.94 -6.55
N HIS A 120 -8.18 1.02 -5.24
CA HIS A 120 -7.27 1.68 -4.30
C HIS A 120 -6.57 0.69 -3.37
N TYR A 121 -6.37 -0.55 -3.82
CA TYR A 121 -5.66 -1.56 -3.05
C TYR A 121 -4.19 -1.17 -2.89
N VAL A 122 -3.70 -1.26 -1.66
CA VAL A 122 -2.30 -1.03 -1.32
C VAL A 122 -1.83 -2.14 -0.40
N GLU A 123 -0.73 -2.78 -0.78
CA GLU A 123 -0.04 -3.80 0.01
C GLU A 123 1.45 -3.47 0.10
N ARG A 124 2.02 -3.72 1.28
CA ARG A 124 3.47 -3.71 1.49
C ARG A 124 3.88 -4.94 2.28
N ARG A 125 4.84 -5.68 1.72
CA ARG A 125 5.45 -6.85 2.36
C ARG A 125 6.91 -6.55 2.68
N LEU A 126 7.28 -6.76 3.94
CA LEU A 126 8.64 -6.69 4.43
C LEU A 126 9.05 -8.07 4.95
N THR A 127 10.30 -8.43 4.77
CA THR A 127 10.85 -9.68 5.26
C THR A 127 12.23 -9.42 5.87
N VAL A 128 12.47 -9.99 7.04
CA VAL A 128 13.75 -9.93 7.75
C VAL A 128 14.14 -11.35 8.13
N THR A 129 15.42 -11.67 7.94
CA THR A 129 16.04 -12.94 8.31
C THR A 129 17.14 -12.69 9.32
N PHE A 130 17.21 -13.49 10.38
CA PHE A 130 18.23 -13.41 11.42
C PHE A 130 18.57 -14.78 12.01
#